data_AF-A0AAV1L3F2-F1
#
_entry.id   AF-A0AAV1L3F2-F1
#
_cell.length_a   1.000
_cell.length_b   1.000
_cell.length_c   1.000
_cell.angle_alpha   90.00
_cell.angle_beta   90.00
_cell.angle_gamma   90.00
#
_symmetry.space_group_name_H-M   'P 1'
#
loop_
_entity.id
_entity.type
_entity.pdbx_description
1 polymer ?
#
loop_
_entity_poly.entity_id
_entity_poly.type
_entity_poly.pdbx_seq_one_letter_code
_entity_poly.pdbx_strand_id
1 'polypeptide(L)'
;MTPQLLRAFENCKKSLTQATLLAHPDPAAELAIVTDAFETAIGTLLQQQKGKDWEPLAFYSHKLSNTQRKYSPYDRELLAVYEASLQYSPNISLLSSRSQRAKTNALQDSSDTLTTLFSLRQT
;
A
#
# COMPACT_ATOMS: atom_id res chain seq x y z
N MET A 1 37.45 0.83 14.67
CA MET A 1 35.98 0.99 14.61
C MET A 1 35.48 1.04 16.05
N THR A 2 34.91 2.15 16.51
CA THR A 2 34.59 2.33 17.94
C THR A 2 33.34 1.54 18.34
N PRO A 3 33.21 1.07 19.61
CA PRO A 3 32.02 0.37 20.10
C PRO A 3 30.73 1.19 19.95
N GLN A 4 30.82 2.51 20.03
CA GLN A 4 29.72 3.45 19.87
C GLN A 4 29.24 3.49 18.41
N LEU A 5 30.16 3.49 17.44
CA LEU A 5 29.83 3.46 16.01
C LEU A 5 29.11 2.17 15.64
N LEU A 6 29.59 1.03 16.14
CA LEU A 6 28.95 -0.27 15.92
C LEU A 6 27.52 -0.28 16.47
N ARG A 7 27.32 0.26 17.68
CA ARG A 7 26.00 0.33 18.30
C ARG A 7 25.04 1.23 17.53
N ALA A 8 25.51 2.39 17.07
CA ALA A 8 24.72 3.28 16.23
C ALA A 8 24.33 2.63 14.90
N PHE A 9 25.27 1.92 14.25
CA PHE A 9 25.01 1.20 13.01
C PHE A 9 23.97 0.09 13.17
N GLU A 10 24.08 -0.73 14.23
CA GLU A 10 23.11 -1.78 14.53
C GLU A 10 21.73 -1.22 14.88
N ASN A 11 21.66 -0.09 15.58
CA ASN A 11 20.39 0.59 15.84
C ASN A 11 19.76 1.08 14.53
N CYS A 12 20.55 1.65 13.63
CA CYS A 12 20.07 2.13 12.33
C CYS A 12 19.47 0.99 11.49
N LYS A 13 20.14 -0.17 11.45
CA LYS A 13 19.59 -1.38 10.81
C LYS A 13 18.25 -1.78 11.40
N LYS A 14 18.15 -1.86 12.73
CA LYS A 14 16.91 -2.26 13.42
C LYS A 14 15.77 -1.30 13.09
N SER A 15 16.02 0.01 13.16
CA SER A 15 15.01 1.02 12.82
C SER A 15 14.56 0.90 11.36
N LEU A 16 15.50 0.66 10.42
CA LEU A 16 15.15 0.45 9.02
C LEU A 16 14.28 -0.79 8.84
N THR A 17 14.66 -1.93 9.45
CA THR A 17 13.89 -3.17 9.37
C THR A 17 12.47 -3.00 9.92
N GLN A 18 12.32 -2.28 11.03
CA GLN A 18 11.01 -1.99 11.62
C GLN A 18 10.16 -1.10 10.71
N ALA A 19 10.75 -0.06 10.10
CA ALA A 19 10.05 0.83 9.18
C ALA A 19 9.62 0.14 7.88
N THR A 20 10.36 -0.87 7.42
CA THR A 20 10.07 -1.62 6.19
C THR A 20 9.12 -2.80 6.40
N LEU A 21 8.61 -3.02 7.62
CA LEU A 21 7.75 -4.16 7.90
C LEU A 21 6.40 -3.99 7.21
N LEU A 22 6.10 -4.89 6.27
CA LEU A 22 4.88 -4.84 5.47
C LEU A 22 3.67 -5.28 6.30
N ALA A 23 2.58 -4.54 6.17
CA ALA A 23 1.30 -4.87 6.76
C ALA A 23 0.51 -5.85 5.89
N HIS A 24 -0.46 -6.51 6.51
CA HIS A 24 -1.41 -7.35 5.79
C HIS A 24 -2.46 -6.47 5.08
N PRO A 25 -2.70 -6.65 3.77
CA PRO A 25 -3.70 -5.89 3.04
C PRO A 25 -5.09 -5.97 3.65
N ASP A 26 -5.71 -4.82 3.88
CA ASP A 26 -7.14 -4.69 4.19
C ASP A 26 -7.91 -4.21 2.94
N PRO A 27 -8.85 -5.02 2.40
CA PRO A 27 -9.69 -4.61 1.28
C PRO A 27 -10.55 -3.36 1.55
N ALA A 28 -10.84 -3.03 2.81
CA ALA A 28 -11.70 -1.90 3.17
C ALA A 28 -10.93 -0.59 3.38
N ALA A 29 -9.60 -0.65 3.50
CA ALA A 29 -8.76 0.50 3.78
C ALA A 29 -8.53 1.38 2.54
N GLU A 30 -8.38 2.68 2.78
CA GLU A 30 -7.93 3.62 1.75
C GLU A 30 -6.48 3.32 1.37
N LEU A 31 -6.18 3.37 0.07
CA LEU A 31 -4.85 3.13 -0.47
C LEU A 31 -4.26 4.43 -0.98
N ALA A 32 -2.97 4.64 -0.72
CA ALA A 32 -2.19 5.72 -1.31
C ALA A 32 -0.91 5.16 -1.92
N ILE A 33 -0.52 5.75 -3.05
CA ILE A 33 0.78 5.51 -3.67
C ILE A 33 1.62 6.76 -3.43
N VAL A 34 2.82 6.57 -2.88
CA VAL A 34 3.83 7.61 -2.75
C VAL A 34 4.93 7.30 -3.76
N THR A 35 5.35 8.31 -4.53
CA THR A 35 6.45 8.19 -5.49
C THR A 35 7.53 9.21 -5.17
N ASP A 36 8.76 8.85 -5.47
CA ASP A 36 9.92 9.73 -5.41
C ASP A 36 10.87 9.40 -6.56
N ALA A 37 11.43 10.42 -7.21
CA ALA A 37 12.35 10.24 -8.31
C ALA A 37 13.71 10.91 -8.04
N PHE A 38 14.76 10.11 -8.06
CA PHE A 38 16.14 10.59 -7.99
C PHE A 38 16.81 10.55 -9.37
N GLU A 39 18.04 11.07 -9.45
CA GLU A 39 18.81 11.13 -10.70
C GLU A 39 19.10 9.74 -11.30
N THR A 40 19.21 8.73 -10.45
CA THR A 40 19.66 7.38 -10.84
C THR A 40 18.58 6.31 -10.72
N ALA A 41 17.52 6.57 -9.97
CA ALA A 41 16.49 5.60 -9.68
C ALA A 41 15.18 6.30 -9.33
N ILE A 42 14.08 5.56 -9.46
CA ILE A 42 12.76 5.93 -8.96
C ILE A 42 12.35 4.94 -7.87
N GLY A 43 11.59 5.43 -6.90
CA GLY A 43 11.07 4.66 -5.78
C GLY A 43 9.59 4.92 -5.61
N THR A 44 8.84 3.87 -5.28
CA THR A 44 7.40 3.95 -5.05
C THR A 44 7.02 3.07 -3.86
N LEU A 45 6.03 3.53 -3.11
CA LEU A 45 5.49 2.89 -1.91
C LEU A 45 3.97 2.84 -2.03
N LEU A 46 3.41 1.64 -2.00
CA LEU A 46 2.00 1.42 -1.78
C LEU A 46 1.75 1.31 -0.27
N GLN A 47 0.86 2.12 0.26
CA GLN A 47 0.49 2.12 1.67
C GLN A 47 -1.03 2.15 1.83
N GLN A 48 -1.51 1.66 2.97
CA GLN A 48 -2.91 1.70 3.34
C GLN A 48 -3.12 2.51 4.62
N GLN A 49 -4.27 3.16 4.72
CA GLN A 49 -4.64 3.88 5.93
C GLN A 49 -5.30 2.92 6.94
N LYS A 50 -4.81 2.91 8.17
CA LYS A 50 -5.41 2.15 9.27
C LYS A 50 -5.53 3.03 10.49
N GLY A 51 -6.77 3.43 10.80
CA GLY A 51 -7.02 4.44 11.82
C GLY A 51 -6.41 5.78 11.39
N LYS A 52 -5.41 6.27 12.14
CA LYS A 52 -4.72 7.55 11.86
C LYS A 52 -3.36 7.36 11.19
N ASP A 53 -2.87 6.14 11.10
CA ASP A 53 -1.53 5.82 10.64
C ASP A 53 -1.56 5.21 9.23
N TRP A 54 -0.45 5.36 8.52
CA TRP A 54 -0.22 4.73 7.23
C TRP A 54 0.68 3.52 7.40
N GLU A 55 0.20 2.36 6.96
CA GLU A 55 0.95 1.10 7.01
C GLU A 55 1.45 0.74 5.59
N PRO A 56 2.75 0.43 5.42
CA PRO A 56 3.30 0.08 4.11
C PRO A 56 2.83 -1.32 3.68
N LEU A 57 2.46 -1.45 2.40
CA LEU A 57 1.99 -2.70 1.80
C LEU A 57 2.99 -3.29 0.81
N ALA A 58 3.62 -2.44 0.00
CA ALA A 58 4.62 -2.88 -0.96
C ALA A 58 5.54 -1.73 -1.33
N PHE A 59 6.81 -2.06 -1.58
CA PHE A 59 7.79 -1.13 -2.14
C PHE A 59 8.15 -1.58 -3.54
N TYR A 60 8.38 -0.61 -4.42
CA TYR A 60 8.94 -0.84 -5.73
C TYR A 60 10.03 0.19 -6.00
N SER A 61 11.10 -0.23 -6.64
CA SER A 61 12.19 0.66 -7.02
C SER A 61 12.74 0.22 -8.35
N HIS A 62 12.98 1.17 -9.24
CA HIS A 62 13.51 0.93 -10.56
C HIS A 62 14.75 1.80 -10.80
N LYS A 63 15.84 1.16 -11.22
CA LYS A 63 17.07 1.86 -11.58
C LYS A 63 16.94 2.40 -13.01
N LEU A 64 17.10 3.70 -13.18
CA LEU A 64 16.94 4.37 -14.47
C LEU A 64 18.08 4.00 -15.43
N SER A 65 17.71 3.71 -16.68
CA SER A 65 18.63 3.54 -17.80
C SER A 65 19.36 4.84 -18.15
N ASN A 66 20.45 4.75 -18.92
CA ASN A 66 21.21 5.94 -19.36
C ASN A 66 20.34 6.97 -20.10
N THR A 67 19.30 6.53 -20.79
CA THR A 67 18.35 7.40 -21.48
C THR A 67 17.38 8.04 -20.49
N GLN A 68 16.79 7.24 -19.58
CA GLN A 68 15.84 7.73 -18.59
C GLN A 68 16.49 8.70 -17.58
N ARG A 69 17.77 8.54 -17.25
CA ARG A 69 18.49 9.51 -16.40
C ARG A 69 18.58 10.91 -17.00
N LYS A 70 18.50 11.03 -18.33
CA LYS A 70 18.54 12.32 -19.03
C LYS A 70 17.19 13.04 -19.03
N TYR A 71 16.15 12.39 -18.55
CA TYR A 71 14.82 12.99 -18.42
C TYR A 71 14.86 14.14 -17.41
N SER A 72 13.99 15.12 -17.64
CA SER A 72 13.82 16.21 -16.67
C SER A 72 13.37 15.64 -15.32
N PRO A 73 13.58 16.35 -14.19
CA PRO A 73 13.05 15.92 -12.90
C PRO A 73 11.55 15.60 -12.95
N TYR A 74 10.76 16.45 -13.63
CA TYR A 74 9.32 16.25 -13.81
C TYR A 74 8.99 14.96 -14.57
N ASP A 75 9.71 14.66 -15.65
CA ASP A 75 9.49 13.44 -16.44
C ASP A 75 9.86 12.18 -15.66
N ARG A 76 10.85 12.25 -14.77
CA ARG A 76 11.24 11.13 -13.90
C ARG A 76 10.18 10.87 -12.81
N GLU A 77 9.62 11.92 -12.24
CA GLU A 77 8.48 11.81 -11.31
C GLU A 77 7.26 11.19 -12.02
N LEU A 78 6.95 11.65 -13.24
CA LEU A 78 5.85 11.09 -14.02
C LEU A 78 6.09 9.61 -14.36
N LEU A 79 7.32 9.24 -14.71
CA LEU A 79 7.71 7.85 -14.94
C LEU A 79 7.51 7.00 -13.67
N ALA A 80 7.85 7.52 -12.50
CA ALA A 80 7.63 6.82 -11.23
C ALA A 80 6.14 6.54 -10.97
N VAL A 81 5.27 7.52 -11.22
CA VAL A 81 3.81 7.36 -11.12
C VAL A 81 3.29 6.34 -12.13
N TYR A 82 3.77 6.40 -13.37
CA TYR A 82 3.38 5.47 -14.42
C TYR A 82 3.75 4.02 -14.05
N GLU A 83 5.01 3.78 -13.66
CA GLU A 83 5.47 2.44 -13.27
C GLU A 83 4.76 1.93 -12.01
N ALA A 84 4.50 2.80 -11.02
CA ALA A 84 3.71 2.43 -9.85
C ALA A 84 2.31 1.96 -10.23
N SER A 85 1.63 2.68 -11.14
CA SER A 85 0.27 2.33 -11.56
C SER A 85 0.22 0.96 -12.22
N LEU A 86 1.21 0.64 -13.07
CA LEU A 86 1.31 -0.66 -13.72
C LEU A 86 1.61 -1.78 -12.73
N GLN A 87 2.55 -1.55 -11.80
CA GLN A 87 2.97 -2.56 -10.83
C GLN A 87 1.86 -2.90 -9.83
N TYR A 88 1.07 -1.92 -9.40
CA TYR A 88 0.08 -2.09 -8.34
C TYR A 88 -1.35 -2.36 -8.85
N SER A 89 -1.67 -2.08 -10.12
CA SER A 89 -2.98 -2.34 -10.73
C SER A 89 -3.58 -3.74 -10.46
N PRO A 90 -2.85 -4.86 -10.62
CA PRO A 90 -3.41 -6.18 -10.32
C PRO A 90 -3.75 -6.38 -8.84
N ASN A 91 -2.96 -5.81 -7.92
CA ASN A 91 -3.21 -5.91 -6.49
C ASN A 91 -4.40 -5.04 -6.06
N ILE A 92 -4.48 -3.81 -6.59
CA ILE A 92 -5.57 -2.87 -6.28
C ILE A 92 -6.93 -3.41 -6.75
N SER A 93 -6.99 -3.95 -7.97
CA SER A 93 -8.24 -4.52 -8.53
C SER A 93 -8.73 -5.76 -7.76
N LEU A 94 -7.82 -6.58 -7.23
CA LEU A 94 -8.17 -7.71 -6.36
C LEU A 94 -8.72 -7.25 -5.01
N LEU A 95 -8.10 -6.23 -4.41
CA LEU A 95 -8.53 -5.68 -3.13
C LEU A 95 -9.89 -4.97 -3.26
N SER A 96 -10.11 -4.20 -4.32
CA SER A 96 -11.39 -3.54 -4.57
C SER A 96 -12.52 -4.55 -4.78
N SER A 97 -12.27 -5.64 -5.52
CA SER A 97 -13.25 -6.70 -5.76
C SER A 97 -13.62 -7.44 -4.47
N ARG A 98 -12.64 -7.72 -3.60
CA ARG A 98 -12.86 -8.32 -2.27
C ARG A 98 -13.63 -7.37 -1.35
N SER A 99 -13.33 -6.08 -1.39
CA SER A 99 -14.04 -5.04 -0.64
C SER A 99 -15.53 -4.99 -1.01
N GLN A 100 -15.83 -4.96 -2.32
CA GLN A 100 -17.21 -4.95 -2.80
C GLN A 100 -17.95 -6.23 -2.37
N ARG A 101 -17.31 -7.40 -2.51
CA ARG A 101 -17.92 -8.68 -2.11
C ARG A 101 -18.18 -8.78 -0.60
N ALA A 102 -17.27 -8.27 0.23
CA ALA A 102 -17.47 -8.22 1.67
C ALA A 102 -18.64 -7.29 2.05
N LYS A 103 -18.74 -6.12 1.41
CA LYS A 103 -19.86 -5.18 1.60
C LYS A 103 -21.20 -5.75 1.14
N THR A 104 -21.25 -6.42 -0.02
CA THR A 104 -22.50 -7.06 -0.51
C THR A 104 -22.95 -8.19 0.41
N ASN A 105 -22.02 -9.00 0.92
CA ASN A 105 -22.36 -10.09 1.83
C ASN A 105 -22.87 -9.59 3.18
N ALA A 106 -22.27 -8.54 3.74
CA ALA A 106 -22.74 -7.94 4.99
C ALA A 106 -24.14 -7.30 4.86
N LEU A 107 -24.43 -6.68 3.71
CA LEU A 107 -25.76 -6.14 3.43
C LEU A 107 -26.81 -7.24 3.26
N GLN A 108 -26.47 -8.33 2.57
CA GLN A 108 -27.34 -9.49 2.40
C GLN A 108 -27.68 -10.14 3.76
N ASP A 109 -26.67 -10.35 4.62
CA ASP A 109 -26.84 -10.93 5.96
C ASP A 109 -27.69 -10.02 6.89
N SER A 110 -27.53 -8.69 6.76
CA SER A 110 -28.40 -7.73 7.46
C SER A 110 -29.86 -7.74 6.98
N SER A 111 -30.07 -7.97 5.68
CA SER A 111 -31.41 -8.11 5.09
C SER A 111 -32.07 -9.41 5.53
N ASP A 112 -31.31 -10.50 5.56
CA ASP A 112 -31.80 -11.84 5.93
C ASP A 112 -32.15 -11.92 7.42
N THR A 113 -31.36 -11.27 8.28
CA THR A 113 -31.65 -11.14 9.72
C THR A 113 -32.88 -10.29 10.00
N LEU A 114 -33.04 -9.14 9.32
CA LEU A 114 -34.25 -8.32 9.43
C LEU A 114 -35.51 -9.05 8.93
N THR A 115 -35.39 -9.80 7.83
CA THR A 115 -36.50 -10.59 7.27
C THR A 115 -36.91 -11.71 8.23
N THR A 116 -35.94 -12.37 8.87
CA THR A 116 -36.18 -13.43 9.87
C THR A 116 -36.85 -12.88 11.14
N LEU A 117 -36.40 -11.71 11.63
CA LEU A 117 -37.00 -11.04 12.79
C LEU A 117 -38.43 -10.56 12.51
N PHE A 118 -38.70 -10.08 11.30
CA PHE A 118 -40.03 -9.65 10.90
C PHE A 118 -41.00 -10.84 10.80
N SER A 119 -40.52 -11.98 10.30
CA SER A 119 -41.29 -13.23 10.24
C SER A 119 -41.61 -13.79 11.64
N LEU A 120 -40.66 -13.77 12.58
CA LEU A 120 -40.87 -14.24 13.97
C LEU A 120 -41.85 -13.38 14.78
N ARG A 121 -42.09 -12.12 14.39
CA ARG A 121 -42.97 -11.19 15.10
C ARG A 121 -44.44 -11.31 14.70
N GLN A 122 -44.75 -12.04 13.64
CA GLN A 122 -46.11 -12.23 13.12
C GLN A 122 -46.73 -13.60 13.46
N THR A 123 -46.03 -14.42 14.24
CA THR A 123 -46.51 -15.71 14.79
C THR A 123 -46.72 -15.60 16.30
#